data_AF-A0A5N6A9T2-F1
#
_entry.id   AF-A0A5N6A9T2-F1
#
_cell.length_a   1.000
_cell.length_b   1.000
_cell.length_c   1.000
_cell.angle_alpha   90.00
_cell.angle_beta   90.00
_cell.angle_gamma   90.00
#
_symmetry.space_group_name_H-M   'P 1'
#
loop_
_entity.id
_entity.type
_entity.pdbx_description
1 polymer ?
#
loop_
_entity_poly.entity_id
_entity_poly.type
_entity_poly.pdbx_seq_one_letter_code
_entity_poly.pdbx_strand_id
1 'polypeptide(L)'
;MGDFQEDFHASLSFWSADDYRRSWRSAFVALADDSAATSCLVTSITDPANSNFIFCWPLYRSGETVFVQNSLIFLEELTSPFDPAEPWHSVLPRETVSEEGRPISEWATTMSALGAFFSD
;
A
#
# COMPACT_ATOMS: atom_id res chain seq x y z
N MET A 1 -12.22 3.77 4.00
CA MET A 1 -12.24 4.37 2.65
C MET A 1 -13.67 4.72 2.29
N GLY A 2 -14.03 6.00 2.29
CA GLY A 2 -15.45 6.38 2.30
C GLY A 2 -16.15 5.80 3.54
N ASP A 3 -17.28 5.13 3.35
CA ASP A 3 -18.06 4.47 4.43
C ASP A 3 -17.52 3.09 4.85
N PHE A 4 -16.53 2.55 4.14
CA PHE A 4 -15.94 1.25 4.46
C PHE A 4 -14.85 1.37 5.53
N GLN A 5 -14.96 0.56 6.58
CA GLN A 5 -13.96 0.43 7.64
C GLN A 5 -13.60 -1.04 7.84
N GLU A 6 -12.30 -1.33 7.95
CA GLU A 6 -11.77 -2.66 8.25
C GLU A 6 -10.67 -2.51 9.31
N ASP A 7 -10.73 -3.34 10.35
CA ASP A 7 -9.70 -3.40 11.39
C ASP A 7 -8.57 -4.33 10.95
N PHE A 8 -7.32 -3.94 11.22
CA PHE A 8 -6.16 -4.79 10.98
C PHE A 8 -5.23 -4.81 12.20
N HIS A 9 -4.47 -5.89 12.34
CA HIS A 9 -3.45 -6.04 13.38
C HIS A 9 -2.07 -5.74 12.81
N ALA A 10 -1.52 -4.58 13.16
CA ALA A 10 -0.14 -4.24 12.84
C ALA A 10 0.83 -4.98 13.77
N SER A 11 1.74 -5.77 13.20
CA SER A 11 2.87 -6.31 13.95
C SER A 11 3.81 -5.16 14.35
N LEU A 12 4.11 -5.04 15.65
CA LEU A 12 5.07 -4.07 16.19
C LEU A 12 6.49 -4.65 16.36
N SER A 13 6.71 -5.87 15.85
CA SER A 13 7.97 -6.61 16.05
C SER A 13 9.13 -6.05 15.22
N PHE A 14 8.82 -5.37 14.10
CA PHE A 14 9.81 -4.76 13.21
C PHE A 14 9.64 -3.25 13.10
N TRP A 15 8.42 -2.80 12.79
CA TRP A 15 8.07 -1.38 12.77
C TRP A 15 7.33 -0.96 14.03
N SER A 16 7.73 0.16 14.61
CA SER A 16 6.89 0.88 15.58
C SER A 16 5.71 1.55 14.87
N ALA A 17 4.71 1.99 15.64
CA ALA A 17 3.59 2.77 15.10
C ALA A 17 4.07 4.04 14.36
N ASP A 18 5.17 4.66 14.80
CA ASP A 18 5.74 5.83 14.15
C ASP A 18 6.50 5.50 12.86
N ASP A 19 7.01 4.28 12.72
CA ASP A 19 7.57 3.80 11.45
C ASP A 19 6.46 3.59 10.41
N TYR A 20 5.33 2.97 10.80
CA TYR A 20 4.16 2.86 9.93
C TYR A 20 3.67 4.23 9.47
N ARG A 21 3.48 5.19 10.39
CA ARG A 21 3.05 6.56 10.03
C ARG A 21 4.02 7.24 9.08
N ARG A 22 5.34 7.10 9.32
CA ARG A 22 6.37 7.67 8.44
C ARG A 22 6.32 7.03 7.06
N SER A 23 6.22 5.70 6.98
CA SER A 23 6.08 4.97 5.71
C SER A 23 4.85 5.41 4.93
N TRP A 24 3.69 5.53 5.59
CA TRP A 24 2.45 5.98 4.95
C TRP A 24 2.54 7.42 4.45
N ARG A 25 3.22 8.30 5.20
CA ARG A 25 3.46 9.67 4.75
C ARG A 25 4.36 9.71 3.51
N SER A 26 5.43 8.90 3.48
CA SER A 26 6.28 8.76 2.29
C SER A 26 5.50 8.22 1.09
N ALA A 27 4.64 7.22 1.29
CA ALA A 27 3.78 6.67 0.24
C ALA A 27 2.79 7.72 -0.32
N PHE A 28 2.28 8.63 0.53
CA PHE A 28 1.48 9.76 0.09
C PHE A 28 2.28 10.78 -0.71
N VAL A 29 3.49 11.13 -0.27
CA VAL A 29 4.38 12.03 -1.01
C VAL A 29 4.68 11.46 -2.40
N ALA A 30 5.02 10.18 -2.49
CA ALA A 30 5.24 9.50 -3.77
C ALA A 30 4.02 9.55 -4.70
N LEU A 31 2.81 9.44 -4.16
CA LEU A 31 1.59 9.64 -4.96
C LEU A 31 1.40 11.07 -5.43
N ALA A 32 1.75 12.05 -4.59
CA ALA A 32 1.56 13.47 -4.90
C ALA A 32 2.42 13.92 -6.08
N ASP A 33 3.61 13.33 -6.23
CA ASP A 33 4.62 13.70 -7.23
C ASP A 33 4.21 13.39 -8.69
N ASP A 34 3.43 12.34 -8.94
CA ASP A 34 2.96 11.99 -10.29
C ASP A 34 1.46 11.62 -10.29
N SER A 35 0.69 12.17 -11.25
CA SER A 35 -0.73 11.88 -11.47
C SER A 35 -1.07 10.43 -11.84
N ALA A 36 -0.07 9.60 -12.16
CA ALA A 36 -0.18 8.18 -12.47
C ALA A 36 0.72 7.31 -11.56
N ALA A 37 1.17 7.83 -10.42
CA ALA A 37 2.01 7.11 -9.47
C ALA A 37 1.31 5.89 -8.85
N THR A 38 2.14 4.93 -8.44
CA THR A 38 1.75 3.82 -7.56
C THR A 38 2.51 3.94 -6.25
N SER A 39 1.82 3.78 -5.13
CA SER A 39 2.43 3.62 -3.81
C SER A 39 1.72 2.52 -3.01
N CYS A 40 2.05 2.32 -1.73
CA CYS A 40 1.28 1.41 -0.88
C CYS A 40 1.34 1.79 0.60
N LEU A 41 0.29 1.42 1.33
CA LEU A 41 0.23 1.50 2.80
C LEU A 41 0.49 0.11 3.38
N VAL A 42 1.68 -0.12 3.90
CA VAL A 42 2.00 -1.38 4.59
C VAL A 42 1.22 -1.44 5.90
N THR A 43 0.47 -2.51 6.13
CA THR A 43 -0.38 -2.69 7.32
C THR A 43 0.14 -3.75 8.26
N SER A 44 1.01 -4.65 7.79
CA SER A 44 1.73 -5.56 8.67
C SER A 44 3.04 -5.98 8.04
N ILE A 45 4.13 -5.69 8.74
CA ILE A 45 5.49 -6.08 8.38
C ILE A 45 6.21 -6.68 9.59
N THR A 46 6.89 -7.79 9.35
CA THR A 46 7.91 -8.37 10.21
C THR A 46 9.26 -8.27 9.51
N ASP A 47 10.35 -8.66 10.17
CA ASP A 47 11.69 -8.59 9.56
C ASP A 47 11.70 -9.26 8.17
N PRO A 48 11.89 -8.49 7.07
CA PRO A 48 11.82 -9.02 5.72
C PRO A 48 12.82 -10.14 5.45
N ALA A 49 13.93 -10.21 6.20
CA ALA A 49 14.90 -11.29 6.08
C ALA A 49 14.37 -12.66 6.57
N ASN A 50 13.31 -12.65 7.37
CA ASN A 50 12.75 -13.83 8.05
C ASN A 50 11.24 -14.02 7.77
N SER A 51 10.70 -13.31 6.78
CA SER A 51 9.26 -13.27 6.48
C SER A 51 8.99 -13.76 5.07
N ASN A 52 7.80 -14.32 4.84
CA ASN A 52 7.39 -14.80 3.51
C ASN A 52 6.63 -13.73 2.73
N PHE A 53 5.82 -12.92 3.43
CA PHE A 53 5.00 -11.90 2.81
C PHE A 53 4.76 -10.70 3.72
N ILE A 54 4.36 -9.58 3.11
CA ILE A 54 4.01 -8.33 3.78
C ILE A 54 2.58 -7.96 3.37
N PHE A 55 1.76 -7.58 4.35
CA PHE A 55 0.42 -7.07 4.05
C PHE A 55 0.50 -5.59 3.73
N CYS A 56 -0.12 -5.19 2.63
CA CYS A 56 -0.22 -3.80 2.24
C CYS A 56 -1.52 -3.48 1.51
N TRP A 57 -1.77 -2.20 1.39
CA TRP A 57 -2.83 -1.65 0.56
C TRP A 57 -2.19 -0.83 -0.56
N PRO A 58 -2.01 -1.42 -1.76
CA PRO A 58 -1.60 -0.68 -2.94
C PRO A 58 -2.52 0.49 -3.23
N LEU A 59 -1.92 1.62 -3.61
CA LEU A 59 -2.58 2.85 -4.00
C LEU A 59 -2.18 3.15 -5.45
N TYR A 60 -3.14 3.15 -6.36
CA TYR A 60 -2.92 3.40 -7.79
C TYR A 60 -3.60 4.73 -8.17
N ARG A 61 -2.81 5.77 -8.40
CA ARG A 61 -3.33 7.09 -8.76
C ARG A 61 -3.70 7.13 -10.25
N SER A 62 -4.83 7.78 -10.52
CA SER A 62 -5.28 8.15 -11.85
C SER A 62 -5.90 9.54 -11.78
N GLY A 63 -5.05 10.57 -11.94
CA GLY A 63 -5.44 11.96 -11.77
C GLY A 63 -5.82 12.28 -10.33
N GLU A 64 -7.10 12.62 -10.11
CA GLU A 64 -7.63 12.89 -8.77
C GLU A 64 -8.03 11.61 -8.03
N THR A 65 -8.37 10.55 -8.77
CA THR A 65 -8.85 9.29 -8.19
C THR A 65 -7.66 8.43 -7.77
N VAL A 66 -7.77 7.79 -6.62
CA VAL A 66 -6.83 6.76 -6.17
C VAL A 66 -7.61 5.47 -5.94
N PHE A 67 -7.23 4.44 -6.69
CA PHE A 67 -7.76 3.09 -6.50
C PHE A 67 -6.92 2.38 -5.45
N VAL A 68 -7.60 1.67 -4.56
CA VAL A 68 -7.00 1.02 -3.41
C VAL A 68 -7.41 -0.43 -3.39
N GLN A 69 -6.45 -1.32 -3.25
CA GLN A 69 -6.68 -2.76 -3.17
C GLN A 69 -6.09 -3.32 -1.89
N ASN A 70 -6.53 -4.51 -1.48
CA ASN A 70 -5.86 -5.30 -0.45
C ASN A 70 -4.92 -6.29 -1.13
N SER A 71 -3.64 -6.31 -0.75
CA SER A 71 -2.64 -7.16 -1.42
C SER A 71 -1.55 -7.67 -0.49
N LEU A 72 -0.88 -8.72 -0.94
CA LEU A 72 0.29 -9.32 -0.32
C LEU A 72 1.51 -9.10 -1.23
N ILE A 73 2.60 -8.64 -0.64
CA ILE A 73 3.91 -8.65 -1.29
C ILE A 73 4.59 -9.96 -0.90
N PHE A 74 4.76 -10.87 -1.86
CA PHE A 74 5.46 -12.14 -1.64
C PHE A 74 6.97 -11.92 -1.80
N LEU A 75 7.72 -12.01 -0.69
CA LEU A 75 9.13 -11.64 -0.63
C LEU A 75 10.02 -12.60 -1.43
N GLU A 76 9.64 -13.87 -1.54
CA GLU A 76 10.35 -14.89 -2.31
C GLU A 76 10.20 -14.72 -3.84
N GLU A 77 9.17 -13.98 -4.29
CA GLU A 77 8.89 -13.75 -5.71
C GLU A 77 9.55 -12.47 -6.24
N LEU A 78 10.19 -11.68 -5.37
CA LEU A 78 10.82 -10.42 -5.75
C LEU A 78 12.13 -10.68 -6.50
N THR A 79 12.31 -9.96 -7.61
CA THR A 79 13.54 -10.00 -8.42
C THR A 79 14.66 -9.15 -7.83
N SER A 80 14.33 -8.25 -6.89
CA SER A 80 15.26 -7.44 -6.12
C SER A 80 14.91 -7.48 -4.63
N PRO A 81 15.88 -7.22 -3.73
CA PRO A 81 15.59 -7.14 -2.30
C PRO A 81 14.47 -6.16 -1.99
N PHE A 82 13.60 -6.53 -1.04
CA PHE A 82 12.56 -5.64 -0.55
C PHE A 82 13.17 -4.42 0.16
N ASP A 83 12.73 -3.22 -0.21
CA ASP A 83 13.12 -1.98 0.46
C ASP A 83 11.96 -1.46 1.33
N PRO A 84 12.08 -1.48 2.67
CA PRO A 84 11.06 -0.94 3.57
C PRO A 84 10.86 0.58 3.43
N ALA A 85 11.82 1.33 2.88
CA ALA A 85 11.68 2.77 2.65
C ALA A 85 10.78 3.08 1.45
N GLU A 86 10.77 2.21 0.44
CA GLU A 86 10.00 2.36 -0.80
C GLU A 86 9.25 1.06 -1.14
N PRO A 87 8.35 0.58 -0.26
CA PRO A 87 7.73 -0.75 -0.37
C PRO A 87 6.86 -0.92 -1.63
N TRP A 88 6.46 0.19 -2.25
CA TRP A 88 5.66 0.20 -3.46
C TRP A 88 6.41 -0.26 -4.71
N HIS A 89 7.74 -0.28 -4.70
CA HIS A 89 8.51 -0.89 -5.79
C HIS A 89 8.34 -2.42 -5.88
N SER A 90 7.82 -3.03 -4.81
CA SER A 90 7.51 -4.46 -4.74
C SER A 90 6.05 -4.79 -5.00
N VAL A 91 5.23 -3.79 -5.38
CA VAL A 91 3.80 -3.97 -5.67
C VAL A 91 3.58 -4.21 -7.16
N LEU A 92 2.67 -5.14 -7.47
CA LEU A 92 2.30 -5.45 -8.84
C LEU A 92 1.44 -4.34 -9.48
N PRO A 93 1.42 -4.22 -10.82
CA PRO A 93 0.52 -3.30 -11.51
C PRO A 93 -0.95 -3.55 -11.15
N ARG A 94 -1.78 -2.49 -11.22
CA ARG A 94 -3.22 -2.61 -10.97
C ARG A 94 -3.90 -3.53 -11.96
N GLU A 95 -4.50 -4.60 -11.44
CA GLU A 95 -5.46 -5.45 -12.15
C GLU A 95 -6.83 -5.36 -11.47
N THR A 96 -7.91 -5.45 -12.24
CA THR A 96 -9.28 -5.42 -11.69
C THR A 96 -9.93 -6.80 -11.65
N VAL A 97 -9.28 -7.79 -12.26
CA VAL A 97 -9.76 -9.16 -12.39
C VAL A 97 -8.59 -10.09 -12.09
N SER A 98 -8.78 -11.09 -11.24
CA SER A 98 -7.76 -12.09 -10.90
C SER A 98 -7.55 -13.10 -12.04
N GLU A 99 -6.50 -13.92 -11.93
CA GLU A 99 -6.22 -15.01 -12.89
C GLU A 99 -7.40 -15.98 -13.06
N GLU A 100 -8.21 -16.17 -12.01
CA GLU A 100 -9.43 -17.00 -12.04
C GLU A 100 -10.63 -16.29 -12.68
N GLY A 101 -10.48 -15.06 -13.17
CA GLY A 101 -11.56 -14.28 -13.76
C GLY A 101 -12.51 -13.62 -12.74
N ARG A 102 -12.13 -13.53 -11.46
CA ARG A 102 -12.95 -12.93 -10.40
C ARG A 102 -12.59 -11.45 -10.19
N PRO A 103 -13.56 -10.57 -9.88
CA PRO A 103 -13.25 -9.18 -9.57
C PRO A 103 -12.38 -9.08 -8.31
N ILE A 104 -11.34 -8.26 -8.37
CA ILE A 104 -10.47 -7.95 -7.22
C ILE A 104 -11.19 -6.93 -6.33
N SER A 105 -11.09 -7.12 -5.02
CA SER A 105 -11.59 -6.15 -4.04
C SER A 105 -10.86 -4.82 -4.18
N GLU A 106 -11.60 -3.80 -4.60
CA GLU A 106 -11.07 -2.48 -4.87
C GLU A 106 -12.02 -1.41 -4.32
N TRP A 107 -11.42 -0.37 -3.76
CA TRP A 107 -12.10 0.83 -3.30
C TRP A 107 -11.50 2.04 -4.00
N ALA A 108 -12.23 3.16 -4.01
CA ALA A 108 -11.73 4.40 -4.55
C ALA A 108 -11.75 5.50 -3.49
N THR A 109 -10.73 6.34 -3.51
CA THR A 109 -10.67 7.60 -2.77
C THR A 109 -10.09 8.69 -3.67
N THR A 110 -9.87 9.88 -3.12
CA THR A 110 -9.35 11.02 -3.88
C THR A 110 -8.04 11.53 -3.28
N MET A 111 -7.19 12.13 -4.10
CA MET A 111 -5.98 12.81 -3.62
C MET A 111 -6.30 13.93 -2.63
N SER A 112 -7.43 14.61 -2.81
CA SER A 112 -7.94 15.60 -1.86
C SER A 112 -8.24 14.99 -0.49
N ALA A 113 -8.90 13.82 -0.44
CA ALA A 113 -9.20 13.13 0.82
C ALA A 113 -7.94 12.59 1.50
N LEU A 114 -7.00 12.02 0.73
CA LEU A 114 -5.70 11.60 1.25
C LEU A 114 -4.90 12.79 1.77
N GLY A 115 -4.91 13.92 1.05
CA GLY A 115 -4.24 15.15 1.46
C GLY A 115 -4.77 15.68 2.79
N ALA A 116 -6.10 15.66 2.99
CA ALA A 116 -6.69 16.02 4.28
C ALA A 116 -6.22 15.07 5.40
N PHE A 117 -6.25 13.76 5.17
CA PHE A 117 -5.84 12.76 6.16
C PHE A 117 -4.37 12.88 6.60
N PHE A 118 -3.45 13.18 5.69
CA PHE A 118 -2.02 13.31 6.01
C PHE A 118 -1.58 14.72 6.45
N SER A 119 -2.51 15.68 6.45
CA SER A 119 -2.27 17.06 6.92
C SER A 119 -2.54 17.24 8.42
N ASP A 120 -3.32 16.35 9.04
CA ASP A 120 -3.45 16.20 10.50
C ASP A 120 -2.22 15.50 11.12
#